data_AF-A0A343TLW6-F1
#
_entry.id   AF-A0A343TLW6-F1
#
_cell.length_a   1.000
_cell.length_b   1.000
_cell.length_c   1.000
_cell.angle_alpha   90.00
_cell.angle_beta   90.00
_cell.angle_gamma   90.00
#
_symmetry.space_group_name_H-M   'P 1'
#
loop_
_entity.id
_entity.type
_entity.pdbx_description
1 polymer ?
#
loop_
_entity_poly.entity_id
_entity_poly.type
_entity_poly.pdbx_seq_one_letter_code
_entity_poly.pdbx_strand_id
1 'polypeptide(L)' 'MIVRTREDLSGDRVTSSHIAVKVDDVDAAFGRIDHHGIIKEPGYQPTAGARTAFLEDPDGSVVELIEPL' A
#
# COMPACT_ATOMS: atom_id res chain seq x y z
N MET A 1 -10.45 -10.89 1.69
CA MET A 1 -10.87 -9.47 1.64
C MET A 1 -10.82 -8.94 3.07
N ILE A 2 -9.78 -8.18 3.42
CA ILE A 2 -9.77 -7.40 4.66
C ILE A 2 -9.76 -5.95 4.22
N VAL A 3 -10.96 -5.38 4.09
CA VAL A 3 -11.18 -3.94 4.05
C VAL A 3 -11.43 -3.55 5.51
N ARG A 4 -10.58 -2.71 6.10
CA ARG A 4 -10.92 -2.04 7.36
C ARG A 4 -11.46 -0.66 7.01
N THR A 5 -12.76 -0.49 7.22
CA THR A 5 -13.47 0.79 7.11
C THR A 5 -13.24 1.62 8.37
N ARG A 6 -13.03 2.93 8.19
CA ARG A 6 -12.84 3.93 9.25
C ARG A 6 -14.00 3.95 10.25
N GLU A 7 -13.67 4.05 11.53
CA GLU A 7 -14.39 4.83 12.54
C GLU A 7 -13.42 5.15 13.70
N ASP A 8 -13.49 6.39 14.19
CA ASP A 8 -12.80 7.02 15.34
C ASP A 8 -11.61 7.97 15.06
N LEU A 9 -11.92 9.26 15.15
CA LEU A 9 -11.00 10.38 15.30
C LEU A 9 -10.99 10.79 16.77
N SER A 10 -10.20 10.14 17.61
CA SER A 10 -9.77 10.73 18.89
C SER A 10 -8.44 10.14 19.38
N GLY A 11 -7.37 10.93 19.24
CA GLY A 11 -6.22 10.83 20.16
C GLY A 11 -5.33 9.60 20.06
N ASP A 12 -4.76 9.30 18.90
CA ASP A 12 -3.39 8.77 18.81
C ASP A 12 -2.88 9.09 17.40
N ARG A 13 -1.69 9.68 17.28
CA ARG A 13 -1.15 10.02 15.96
C ARG A 13 -0.75 8.72 15.27
N VAL A 14 -1.68 8.11 14.54
CA VAL A 14 -1.40 6.96 13.67
C VAL A 14 -0.48 7.46 12.57
N THR A 15 0.82 7.32 12.80
CA THR A 15 1.90 7.55 11.82
C THR A 15 1.86 6.51 10.67
N SER A 16 0.76 5.76 10.55
CA SER A 16 0.50 4.62 9.67
C SER A 16 -0.84 4.78 8.95
N SER A 17 -1.13 5.96 8.38
CA SER A 17 -2.37 6.18 7.64
C SER A 17 -2.21 5.74 6.17
N HIS A 18 -1.95 4.45 5.94
CA HIS A 18 -1.97 3.84 4.60
C HIS A 18 -2.89 2.62 4.57
N ILE A 19 -3.44 2.32 3.39
CA ILE A 19 -4.27 1.14 3.14
C ILE A 19 -3.42 0.08 2.48
N ALA A 20 -3.36 -1.12 3.09
CA ALA A 20 -2.67 -2.27 2.52
C ALA A 20 -3.62 -3.15 1.71
N VAL A 21 -3.25 -3.41 0.45
CA VAL A 21 -4.00 -4.26 -0.48
C VAL A 21 -3.15 -5.46 -0.86
N LYS A 22 -3.62 -6.66 -0.50
CA LYS A 22 -3.02 -7.90 -0.98
C LYS A 22 -3.30 -8.07 -2.48
N VAL A 23 -2.26 -8.36 -3.24
CA VAL A 23 -2.32 -8.68 -4.67
C VAL A 23 -1.59 -10.00 -4.94
N ASP A 24 -1.88 -10.61 -6.09
CA ASP A 24 -1.24 -11.86 -6.50
C ASP A 24 0.14 -11.62 -7.15
N ASP A 25 0.35 -10.46 -7.78
CA ASP A 25 1.60 -10.05 -8.42
C ASP A 25 1.73 -8.53 -8.32
N VAL A 26 2.71 -8.05 -7.54
CA VAL A 26 2.92 -6.62 -7.33
C VAL A 26 3.44 -5.93 -8.58
N ASP A 27 4.31 -6.55 -9.38
CA ASP A 27 4.84 -5.93 -10.59
C ASP A 27 3.74 -5.75 -11.64
N ALA A 28 2.88 -6.75 -11.82
CA ALA A 28 1.74 -6.68 -12.73
C ALA A 28 0.68 -5.69 -12.25
N ALA A 29 0.41 -5.61 -10.94
CA ALA A 29 -0.51 -4.62 -10.38
C ALA A 29 0.04 -3.20 -10.53
N PHE A 30 1.32 -3.00 -10.22
CA PHE A 30 2.01 -1.71 -10.32
C PHE A 30 2.07 -1.22 -11.78
N GLY A 31 2.37 -2.09 -12.74
CA GLY A 31 2.43 -1.73 -14.17
C GLY A 31 1.09 -1.33 -14.79
N ARG A 32 -0.05 -1.59 -14.11
CA ARG A 32 -1.37 -1.09 -14.53
C ARG A 32 -1.68 0.31 -14.01
N ILE A 33 -0.93 0.77 -13.01
CA ILE A 33 -1.12 2.09 -12.42
C ILE A 33 -0.38 3.10 -13.30
N ASP A 34 -1.07 4.17 -13.66
CA ASP A 34 -0.45 5.30 -14.34
C ASP A 34 0.59 5.90 -13.37
N HIS A 35 1.84 6.11 -13.82
CA HIS A 35 3.05 6.27 -12.99
C HIS A 35 3.12 7.58 -12.16
N HIS A 36 1.99 8.08 -11.68
CA HIS A 36 1.87 9.21 -10.77
C HIS A 36 1.77 8.74 -9.32
N GLY A 37 2.31 9.55 -8.40
CA GLY A 37 2.24 9.27 -6.96
C GLY A 37 3.11 8.09 -6.50
N ILE A 38 4.09 7.63 -7.28
CA ILE A 38 4.98 6.55 -6.85
C ILE A 38 5.84 7.02 -5.67
N ILE A 39 5.66 6.37 -4.52
CA ILE A 39 6.50 6.58 -3.32
C ILE A 39 7.63 5.55 -3.29
N LYS A 40 7.31 4.30 -3.63
CA LYS A 40 8.26 3.18 -3.67
C LYS A 40 7.86 2.19 -4.75
N GLU A 41 8.79 1.91 -5.65
CA GLU A 41 8.64 0.87 -6.68
C GLU A 41 8.59 -0.55 -6.08
N PRO A 42 8.06 -1.54 -6.82
CA PRO A 42 8.04 -2.94 -6.41
C PRO A 42 9.40 -3.47 -5.95
N GLY A 43 9.44 -4.02 -4.74
CA GLY A 43 10.68 -4.60 -4.21
C GLY A 43 10.46 -5.55 -3.05
N TYR A 44 11.42 -6.45 -2.85
CA TYR A 44 11.40 -7.37 -1.72
C TYR A 44 11.59 -6.62 -0.40
N GLN A 45 10.67 -6.84 0.55
CA GLN A 45 10.74 -6.29 1.89
C GLN A 45 11.00 -7.41 2.89
N PRO A 46 12.27 -7.60 3.34
CA PRO A 46 12.67 -8.74 4.15
C PRO A 46 11.96 -8.79 5.51
N THR A 47 11.65 -7.64 6.10
CA THR A 47 10.92 -7.55 7.37
C THR A 47 9.48 -8.04 7.27
N ALA A 48 8.87 -7.92 6.08
CA ALA A 48 7.49 -8.33 5.83
C ALA A 48 7.39 -9.74 5.22
N GLY A 49 8.52 -10.32 4.77
CA GLY A 49 8.50 -11.58 4.01
C GLY A 49 7.65 -11.47 2.74
N ALA A 50 7.63 -10.30 2.11
CA ALA A 50 6.72 -9.97 1.02
C ALA A 50 7.38 -9.06 0.00
N ARG A 51 6.87 -9.05 -1.23
CA ARG A 51 7.15 -8.00 -2.21
C ARG A 51 6.13 -6.87 -2.01
N THR A 52 6.61 -5.62 -2.03
CA THR A 52 5.80 -4.45 -1.70
C THR A 52 6.03 -3.29 -2.65
N ALA A 53 5.00 -2.47 -2.87
CA ALA A 53 5.09 -1.17 -3.54
C ALA A 53 4.22 -0.14 -2.80
N PHE A 54 4.60 1.14 -2.84
CA PHE A 54 3.84 2.22 -2.21
C PHE A 54 3.51 3.31 -3.22
N LEU A 55 2.26 3.75 -3.22
CA LEU A 55 1.73 4.80 -4.07
C LEU A 55 0.91 5.79 -3.25
N GLU A 56 0.85 7.04 -3.69
CA GLU A 56 -0.05 8.07 -3.22
C GLU A 56 -1.15 8.29 -4.27
N ASP A 57 -2.41 8.22 -3.86
CA ASP A 57 -3.53 8.54 -4.72
C ASP A 57 -3.70 10.09 -4.84
N PRO A 58 -4.41 10.60 -5.86
CA PRO A 58 -4.61 12.04 -6.04
C PRO A 58 -5.22 12.81 -4.83
N ASP A 59 -5.97 12.12 -3.96
CA ASP A 59 -6.53 12.66 -2.72
C ASP A 59 -5.51 12.66 -1.55
N GLY A 60 -4.29 12.16 -1.77
CA GLY A 60 -3.19 12.14 -0.80
C GLY A 60 -3.20 10.92 0.13
N SER A 61 -3.98 9.87 -0.16
CA SER A 61 -3.93 8.63 0.62
C SER A 61 -2.80 7.73 0.14
N VAL A 62 -2.11 7.10 1.08
CA VAL A 62 -1.05 6.14 0.76
C VAL A 62 -1.63 4.73 0.64
N VAL A 63 -1.28 4.04 -0.43
CA VAL A 63 -1.65 2.65 -0.72
C VAL A 63 -0.39 1.79 -0.78
N GLU A 64 -0.40 0.70 -0.03
CA GLU A 64 0.63 -0.33 -0.06
C GLU A 64 0.09 -1.57 -0.80
N LEU A 65 0.79 -2.00 -1.86
CA LEU A 65 0.54 -3.28 -2.51
C LEU A 65 1.42 -4.35 -1.87
N ILE A 66 0.84 -5.51 -1.54
CA ILE A 66 1.56 -6.61 -0.88
C ILE A 66 1.33 -7.93 -1.63
N GLU A 67 2.42 -8.55 -2.08
CA GLU A 67 2.47 -9.93 -2.55
C GLU A 67 3.26 -10.76 -1.53
N PRO A 68 2.60 -11.66 -0.77
CA PRO A 68 3.28 -12.56 0.15
C PRO A 68 4.19 -13.53 -0.59
N LEU A 69 5.38 -13.81 -0.04
CA LEU A 69 6.28 -14.85 -0.53
C LEU A 69 5.93 -16.24 0.01
#